data_AF-A0A2G9T794-F1
#
_entry.id   AF-A0A2G9T794-F1
#
_cell.length_a   1.000
_cell.length_b   1.000
_cell.length_c   1.000
_cell.angle_alpha   90.00
_cell.angle_beta   90.00
_cell.angle_gamma   90.00
#
_symmetry.space_group_name_H-M   'P 1'
#
loop_
_entity.id
_entity.type
_entity.pdbx_description
1 polymer ?
#
loop_
_entity_poly.entity_id
_entity_poly.type
_entity_poly.pdbx_seq_one_letter_code
_entity_poly.pdbx_strand_id
1 'polypeptide(L)' 'EPMKSLVKKALSYISARTCLTFTENAAAVNRIRVFSGDGCYSSVGMIGDEQDLSLADGCNT' A
#
# COMPACT_ATOMS: atom_id res chain seq x y z
N GLU A 1 -4.82 -10.53 -11.19
CA GLU A 1 -3.93 -11.08 -10.12
C GLU A 1 -4.58 -10.80 -8.76
N PRO A 2 -4.36 -11.62 -7.71
CA PRO A 2 -4.83 -11.29 -6.36
C PRO A 2 -4.22 -9.97 -5.87
N MET A 3 -5.01 -9.12 -5.19
CA MET A 3 -4.60 -7.75 -4.77
C MET A 3 -3.23 -7.72 -4.08
N LYS A 4 -2.99 -8.65 -3.15
CA LYS A 4 -1.71 -8.75 -2.44
C LYS A 4 -0.51 -8.94 -3.39
N SER A 5 -0.67 -9.72 -4.46
CA SER A 5 0.39 -9.95 -5.46
C SER A 5 0.66 -8.70 -6.29
N LEU A 6 -0.40 -8.00 -6.72
CA LEU A 6 -0.29 -6.75 -7.46
C LEU A 6 0.43 -5.67 -6.66
N VAL A 7 0.04 -5.49 -5.38
CA VAL A 7 0.70 -4.55 -4.47
C VAL A 7 2.17 -4.89 -4.33
N LYS A 8 2.53 -6.15 -4.08
CA LYS A 8 3.95 -6.57 -4.00
C LYS A 8 4.73 -6.23 -5.26
N LYS A 9 4.17 -6.50 -6.44
CA LYS A 9 4.78 -6.19 -7.74
C LYS A 9 5.01 -4.67 -7.90
N ALA A 10 4.03 -3.85 -7.54
CA ALA A 10 4.16 -2.39 -7.58
C ALA A 10 5.22 -1.88 -6.59
N LEU A 11 5.24 -2.39 -5.35
CA LEU A 11 6.24 -2.03 -4.36
C LEU A 11 7.65 -2.43 -4.79
N SER A 12 7.83 -3.61 -5.39
CA SER A 12 9.11 -4.03 -5.99
C SER A 12 9.55 -3.11 -7.13
N TYR A 13 8.61 -2.66 -7.97
CA TYR A 13 8.92 -1.72 -9.05
C TYR A 13 9.48 -0.39 -8.51
N ILE A 14 8.89 0.14 -7.43
CA ILE A 14 9.32 1.37 -6.75
C ILE A 14 10.69 1.16 -6.10
N SER A 15 10.87 0.07 -5.33
CA SER A 15 12.14 -0.23 -4.65
C SER A 15 13.30 -0.44 -5.63
N ALA A 16 13.06 -0.94 -6.83
CA ALA A 16 14.10 -1.09 -7.84
C ALA A 16 14.58 0.25 -8.46
N ARG A 17 13.88 1.35 -8.22
CA ARG A 17 14.11 2.66 -8.87
C ARG A 17 14.31 3.81 -7.89
N THR A 18 14.18 3.55 -6.60
CA THR A 18 14.27 4.54 -5.53
C THR A 18 15.00 3.90 -4.34
N CYS A 19 15.31 4.69 -3.31
CA CYS A 19 15.83 4.16 -2.06
C CYS A 19 14.73 3.65 -1.11
N LEU A 20 13.46 3.66 -1.55
CA LEU A 20 12.33 3.22 -0.72
C LEU A 20 12.33 1.71 -0.57
N THR A 21 12.20 1.25 0.67
CA THR A 21 12.01 -0.18 0.99
C THR A 21 10.64 -0.37 1.61
N PHE A 22 10.04 -1.54 1.37
CA PHE A 22 8.73 -1.89 1.90
C PHE A 22 8.81 -3.25 2.59
N THR A 23 8.30 -3.32 3.82
CA THR A 23 8.28 -4.54 4.64
C THR A 23 6.90 -4.73 5.24
N GLU A 24 6.42 -5.98 5.27
CA GLU A 24 5.15 -6.32 5.95
C GLU A 24 5.41 -6.39 7.46
N ASN A 25 4.79 -5.48 8.23
CA ASN A 25 4.85 -5.50 9.69
C ASN A 25 3.54 -4.99 10.30
N ALA A 26 2.72 -5.92 10.82
CA ALA A 26 1.44 -5.59 11.45
C ALA A 26 1.59 -4.88 12.82
N ALA A 27 2.77 -4.97 13.46
CA ALA A 27 3.03 -4.37 14.76
C ALA A 27 3.69 -2.98 14.67
N ALA A 28 4.02 -2.50 13.47
CA ALA A 28 4.57 -1.16 13.29
C ALA A 28 3.51 -0.10 13.68
N VAL A 29 3.89 0.86 14.53
CA VAL A 29 2.99 1.94 14.97
C VAL A 29 2.52 2.75 13.76
N ASN A 30 3.47 3.31 13.00
CA ASN A 30 3.18 3.98 11.74
C ASN A 30 3.27 2.98 10.60
N ARG A 31 2.13 2.62 10.00
CA ARG A 31 2.07 1.63 8.92
C ARG A 31 0.98 1.93 7.92
N ILE A 32 1.16 1.44 6.69
CA ILE A 32 0.10 1.47 5.68
C ILE A 32 -0.66 0.15 5.73
N ARG A 33 -1.98 0.22 5.90
CA ARG A 33 -2.88 -0.92 5.74
C ARG A 33 -3.55 -0.84 4.38
N VAL A 34 -3.19 -1.78 3.50
CA VAL A 34 -3.85 -1.92 2.20
C VAL A 34 -5.11 -2.76 2.37
N PHE A 35 -6.25 -2.23 1.96
CA PHE A 35 -7.55 -2.89 2.11
C PHE A 35 -8.47 -2.57 0.93
N SER A 36 -9.57 -3.32 0.81
CA SER A 36 -10.63 -3.06 -0.17
C SER A 36 -11.71 -2.21 0.49
N GLY A 37 -11.68 -0.90 0.23
CA GLY A 37 -12.71 0.06 0.64
C GLY A 37 -13.52 0.55 -0.56
N ASP A 38 -14.01 1.79 -0.50
CA ASP A 38 -14.79 2.41 -1.59
C ASP A 38 -13.89 3.30 -2.47
N GLY A 39 -13.41 2.73 -3.58
CA GLY A 39 -12.57 3.43 -4.57
C GLY A 39 -11.06 3.38 -4.28
N CYS A 40 -10.30 4.20 -5.03
CA CYS A 40 -8.84 4.23 -5.01
C CYS A 40 -8.37 5.51 -4.31
N TYR A 41 -7.88 5.43 -3.07
CA TYR A 41 -7.47 6.62 -2.33
C TYR A 41 -6.42 6.33 -1.26
N SER A 42 -5.69 7.39 -0.89
CA SER A 42 -4.70 7.44 0.18
C SER A 42 -4.63 8.86 0.74
N SER A 43 -4.24 9.01 2.01
CA SER A 43 -3.76 10.31 2.50
C SER A 43 -2.41 10.67 1.87
N VAL A 44 -2.11 11.97 1.85
CA VAL A 44 -0.84 12.51 1.34
C VAL A 44 0.15 12.64 2.50
N GLY A 45 1.31 11.99 2.38
CA GLY A 45 2.36 11.99 3.41
C GLY A 45 2.10 10.98 4.54
N MET A 46 3.00 10.98 5.54
CA MET A 46 2.84 10.20 6.78
C MET A 46 1.97 11.00 7.75
N ILE A 47 0.76 10.51 8.05
CA ILE A 47 -0.14 11.15 9.03
C ILE A 47 -0.02 10.58 10.46
N GLY A 48 0.75 9.50 10.64
CA GLY A 48 0.89 8.76 11.90
C GLY A 48 -0.06 7.57 12.01
N ASP A 49 0.23 6.68 12.96
CA ASP A 49 -0.55 5.46 13.26
C ASP A 49 -0.76 4.53 12.05
N GLU A 50 -1.78 3.66 12.11
CA GLU A 50 -2.22 2.90 10.96
C GLU A 50 -2.95 3.81 9.98
N GLN A 51 -2.44 3.90 8.75
CA GLN A 51 -3.01 4.68 7.67
C GLN A 51 -3.54 3.79 6.56
N ASP A 52 -4.76 4.07 6.12
CA ASP A 52 -5.46 3.28 5.12
C ASP A 52 -5.09 3.67 3.68
N LEU A 53 -4.82 2.66 2.86
CA LEU A 53 -4.72 2.74 1.40
C LEU A 53 -5.83 1.86 0.81
N SER A 54 -6.87 2.50 0.27
CA SER A 54 -7.99 1.78 -0.35
C SER A 54 -7.66 1.44 -1.79
N LEU A 55 -7.74 0.16 -2.12
CA LEU A 55 -7.71 -0.36 -3.48
C LEU A 55 -8.94 -1.26 -3.67
N ALA A 56 -10.04 -0.65 -4.12
CA ALA A 56 -11.28 -1.34 -4.45
C ALA A 56 -11.20 -2.09 -5.80
N ASP A 57 -12.29 -2.74 -6.16
CA ASP A 57 -12.49 -3.28 -7.51
C ASP A 57 -12.36 -2.16 -8.55
N GLY A 58 -11.52 -2.38 -9.56
CA GLY A 58 -11.18 -1.37 -10.57
C GLY A 58 -9.92 -0.54 -10.27
N CYS A 59 -9.37 -0.62 -9.05
CA CYS A 59 -8.07 -0.01 -8.72
C CYS A 59 -6.87 -0.94 -9.03
N ASN A 60 -7.14 -2.13 -9.54
CA ASN A 60 -6.19 -3.23 -9.73
C ASN A 60 -5.86 -3.52 -11.20
N THR A 61 -6.13 -2.57 -12.10
CA THR A 61 -5.90 -2.67 -13.55
C THR A 61 -4.48 -2.28 -13.94
#